data_AF-W7LAU2-F1
#
_entry.id   AF-W7LAU2-F1
#
_cell.length_a   1.000
_cell.length_b   1.000
_cell.length_c   1.000
_cell.angle_alpha   90.00
_cell.angle_beta   90.00
_cell.angle_gamma   90.00
#
_symmetry.space_group_name_H-M   'P 1'
#
loop_
_entity.id
_entity.type
_entity.pdbx_description
1 polymer ?
#
loop_
_entity_poly.entity_id
_entity_poly.type
_entity_poly.pdbx_seq_one_letter_code
_entity_poly.pdbx_strand_id
1 'polypeptide(L)' 'MIYCCDEHVDLAIDIVVDEYETFPQLTKLEGDKKLSTTCEYCQNTAIYVVANE' A
#
# COMPACT_ATOMS: atom_id res chain seq x y z
N MET A 1 1.96 7.86 -1.49
CA MET A 1 2.29 6.43 -1.27
C MET A 1 1.49 5.93 -0.07
N ILE A 2 0.87 4.76 -0.17
CA ILE A 2 -0.01 4.17 0.86
C ILE A 2 0.58 2.81 1.27
N TYR A 3 0.81 2.62 2.56
CA TYR A 3 1.24 1.34 3.14
C TYR A 3 0.02 0.52 3.54
N CYS A 4 -0.13 -0.69 3.00
CA CYS A 4 -1.31 -1.52 3.22
C CYS A 4 -0.98 -3.00 3.46
N CYS A 5 -1.87 -3.67 4.19
CA CYS A 5 -1.86 -5.12 4.33
C CYS A 5 -2.52 -5.78 3.10
N ASP A 6 -2.52 -7.11 3.05
CA ASP A 6 -3.12 -7.88 1.95
C ASP A 6 -4.61 -7.56 1.76
N GLU A 7 -5.35 -7.45 2.86
CA GLU A 7 -6.81 -7.20 2.83
C GLU A 7 -7.21 -5.82 2.31
N HIS A 8 -6.30 -4.84 2.39
CA HIS A 8 -6.59 -3.45 2.01
C HIS A 8 -5.80 -2.99 0.77
N VAL A 9 -5.17 -3.92 0.04
CA VAL A 9 -4.38 -3.57 -1.15
C VAL A 9 -5.26 -3.05 -2.28
N ASP A 10 -6.43 -3.66 -2.50
CA ASP A 10 -7.38 -3.22 -3.54
C ASP A 10 -7.90 -1.81 -3.23
N LEU A 11 -8.23 -1.52 -1.97
CA LEU A 11 -8.66 -0.19 -1.54
C LEU A 11 -7.56 0.87 -1.76
N ALA A 12 -6.31 0.53 -1.43
CA ALA A 12 -5.18 1.43 -1.64
C ALA A 12 -4.94 1.70 -3.14
N ILE A 13 -5.14 0.69 -3.99
CA ILE A 13 -5.08 0.82 -5.45
C ILE A 13 -6.18 1.74 -5.95
N ASP A 14 -7.43 1.52 -5.55
CA ASP A 14 -8.57 2.33 -5.97
C ASP A 14 -8.36 3.81 -5.62
N ILE A 15 -7.88 4.12 -4.41
CA ILE A 15 -7.60 5.50 -3.99
C ILE A 15 -6.53 6.14 -4.88
N VAL A 16 -5.40 5.46 -5.14
CA VAL A 16 -4.35 6.03 -5.98
C VAL A 16 -4.79 6.17 -7.43
N VAL A 17 -5.61 5.26 -7.94
CA VAL A 17 -6.20 5.38 -9.29
C VAL A 17 -7.16 6.57 -9.37
N ASP A 18 -8.01 6.76 -8.37
CA ASP A 18 -8.97 7.87 -8.32
C ASP A 18 -8.25 9.22 -8.20
N GLU A 19 -7.25 9.33 -7.32
CA GLU A 19 -6.55 10.60 -7.07
C GLU A 19 -5.63 11.02 -8.23
N TYR A 20 -5.01 10.05 -8.92
CA TYR A 20 -3.99 10.35 -9.92
C TYR A 20 -4.37 9.97 -11.36
N GLU A 21 -5.55 9.38 -11.55
CA GLU A 21 -6.12 8.98 -12.85
C GLU A 21 -5.15 8.16 -13.73
N THR A 22 -4.28 7.35 -13.09
CA THR A 22 -3.27 6.53 -13.79
C THR A 22 -2.98 5.25 -13.04
N PHE A 23 -2.29 4.32 -13.70
CA PHE A 23 -1.95 3.02 -13.13
C PHE A 23 -0.95 3.17 -11.97
N PRO A 24 -1.25 2.65 -10.78
CA PRO A 24 -0.37 2.76 -9.63
C PRO A 24 0.78 1.76 -9.71
N GLN A 25 1.89 2.10 -9.06
CA GLN A 25 2.96 1.16 -8.76
C GLN A 25 2.63 0.41 -7.46
N LEU A 26 2.66 -0.92 -7.54
CA LEU A 26 2.51 -1.81 -6.39
C LEU A 26 3.87 -2.46 -6.07
N THR A 27 4.41 -2.17 -4.89
CA THR A 27 5.67 -2.75 -4.43
C THR A 27 5.45 -3.58 -3.16
N LYS A 28 5.97 -4.82 -3.14
CA LYS A 28 5.92 -5.67 -1.95
C LYS A 28 7.05 -5.31 -0.98
N LEU A 29 6.72 -5.25 0.31
CA LEU A 29 7.67 -4.99 1.39
C LEU A 29 8.38 -6.28 1.80
N GLU A 30 9.70 -6.22 1.92
CA GLU A 30 10.55 -7.35 2.31
C GLU A 30 11.39 -7.02 3.56
N GLY A 31 11.79 -8.07 4.29
CA GLY A 31 12.67 -7.97 5.45
C GLY A 31 12.14 -7.05 6.56
N ASP A 32 13.05 -6.27 7.15
CA ASP A 32 12.78 -5.35 8.27
C ASP A 32 11.72 -4.29 7.96
N LYS A 33 11.57 -3.87 6.70
CA LYS A 33 10.57 -2.86 6.32
C LYS A 33 9.15 -3.31 6.65
N LYS A 34 8.85 -4.59 6.49
CA LYS A 34 7.56 -5.19 6.86
C LYS A 34 7.30 -5.07 8.36
N LEU A 35 8.32 -5.22 9.21
CA LEU A 35 8.17 -5.22 10.67
C LEU A 35 7.93 -3.83 11.27
N SER A 36 8.42 -2.78 10.60
CA SER A 36 8.31 -1.40 11.09
C SER A 36 7.20 -0.58 10.43
N THR A 37 6.46 -1.15 9.47
CA THR A 37 5.37 -0.46 8.78
C THR A 37 4.03 -1.13 9.05
N THR A 38 3.04 -0.30 9.39
CA THR A 38 1.67 -0.73 9.62
C THR A 38 0.79 -0.28 8.47
N CYS A 39 -0.32 -0.98 8.29
CA CYS A 39 -1.36 -0.65 7.33
C CYS A 39 -2.07 0.62 7.81
N GLU A 40 -2.19 1.60 6.91
CA GLU A 40 -2.85 2.89 7.18
C GLU A 40 -4.32 2.73 7.62
N TYR A 41 -4.98 1.62 7.26
CA TYR A 41 -6.40 1.38 7.50
C TYR A 41 -6.70 0.61 8.78
N CYS A 42 -5.90 -0.40 9.12
CA CYS A 42 -6.22 -1.32 10.21
C CYS A 42 -5.07 -1.57 11.20
N GLN A 43 -3.94 -0.88 11.05
CA GLN A 43 -2.75 -1.00 11.91
C GLN A 43 -2.09 -2.39 11.94
N ASN A 44 -2.61 -3.38 11.20
CA ASN A 44 -1.93 -4.65 10.95
C ASN A 44 -0.62 -4.42 10.18
N THR A 45 0.25 -5.42 10.13
CA THR A 45 1.51 -5.35 9.38
C THR A 45 1.27 -5.01 7.90
N ALA A 46 1.87 -3.94 7.40
CA ALA A 46 1.84 -3.62 5.98
C ALA A 46 2.75 -4.58 5.20
N ILE A 47 2.29 -5.01 4.02
CA ILE A 47 3.06 -5.87 3.12
C ILE A 47 3.19 -5.29 1.72
N TYR A 48 2.46 -4.23 1.41
CA TYR A 48 2.55 -3.53 0.13
C TYR A 48 2.66 -2.02 0.33
N VAL A 49 3.25 -1.37 -0.67
CA VAL A 49 3.20 0.08 -0.89
C VAL A 49 2.56 0.32 -2.25
N VAL A 50 1.52 1.16 -2.27
CA VAL A 50 0.88 1.64 -3.49
C VAL A 50 1.25 3.11 -3.70
N ALA A 51 1.82 3.45 -4.85
CA ALA A 51 2.32 4.80 -5.13
C ALA A 51 2.14 5.19 -6.59
N ASN A 52 2.27 6.49 -6.87
CA ASN A 52 2.37 7.06 -8.21
C ASN A 52 3.77 7.68 -8.34
N GLU A 53 4.77 6.88 -8.75
CA GLU A 53 6.15 7.32 -9.00
C GLU A 53 6.66 6.73 -10.33
#